data_AF-A0A7Y9BIY4-F1
#
_entry.id   AF-A0A7Y9BIY4-F1
#
_cell.length_a   1.000
_cell.length_b   1.000
_cell.length_c   1.000
_cell.angle_alpha   90.00
_cell.angle_beta   90.00
_cell.angle_gamma   90.00
#
_symmetry.space_group_name_H-M   'P 1'
#
loop_
_entity.id
_entity.type
_entity.pdbx_description
1 polymer ?
#
loop_
_entity_poly.entity_id
_entity_poly.type
_entity_poly.pdbx_seq_one_letter_code
_entity_poly.pdbx_strand_id
1 'polypeptide(L)' 'MTADEAITHAARLLAQAELEITNLPLMERLDELASSWLSIAAIMVERERT' A
#
# COMPACT_ATOMS: atom_id res chain seq x y z
N MET A 1 -0.14 14.96 1.89
CA MET A 1 -0.48 13.58 1.51
C MET A 1 -1.38 13.64 0.29
N THR A 2 -0.89 13.17 -0.85
CA THR A 2 -1.65 13.01 -2.11
C THR A 2 -1.96 11.54 -2.37
N ALA A 3 -2.85 11.25 -3.33
CA ALA A 3 -3.09 9.88 -3.78
C ALA A 3 -1.80 9.21 -4.29
N ASP A 4 -0.96 9.93 -5.03
CA ASP A 4 0.34 9.45 -5.52
C ASP A 4 1.32 9.12 -4.39
N GLU A 5 1.33 9.93 -3.32
CA GLU A 5 2.14 9.64 -2.13
C GLU A 5 1.67 8.34 -1.46
N ALA A 6 0.35 8.14 -1.31
CA ALA A 6 -0.22 6.90 -0.76
C ALA A 6 0.10 5.67 -1.63
N ILE A 7 0.01 5.79 -2.95
CA ILE A 7 0.40 4.71 -3.90
C ILE A 7 1.88 4.39 -3.77
N THR A 8 2.74 5.42 -3.64
CA THR A 8 4.19 5.24 -3.45
C THR A 8 4.50 4.47 -2.15
N HIS A 9 3.76 4.76 -1.07
CA HIS A 9 3.89 4.02 0.18
C HIS A 9 3.45 2.55 0.02
N ALA A 10 2.32 2.28 -0.63
CA ALA A 10 1.88 0.92 -0.92
C ALA A 10 2.91 0.14 -1.73
N ALA A 11 3.45 0.73 -2.80
CA ALA A 11 4.44 0.09 -3.66
C ALA A 11 5.73 -0.28 -2.91
N ARG A 12 6.20 0.57 -1.97
CA ARG A 12 7.36 0.27 -1.14
C ARG A 12 7.11 -0.92 -0.20
N LEU A 13 5.92 -0.99 0.38
CA LEU A 13 5.55 -2.10 1.28
C LEU A 13 5.44 -3.42 0.53
N LEU A 14 4.86 -3.42 -0.67
CA LEU A 14 4.80 -4.62 -1.53
C LEU A 14 6.20 -5.08 -1.93
N ALA A 15 7.07 -4.16 -2.36
CA ALA A 15 8.46 -4.49 -2.69
C ALA A 15 9.22 -5.06 -1.47
N GLN A 16 8.92 -4.59 -0.26
CA GLN A 16 9.48 -5.16 0.95
C GLN A 16 8.89 -6.55 1.25
N ALA A 17 7.59 -6.74 1.08
CA ALA A 17 6.93 -8.03 1.27
C ALA A 17 7.54 -9.11 0.37
N GLU A 18 7.86 -8.78 -0.88
CA GLU A 18 8.53 -9.67 -1.84
C GLU A 18 9.92 -10.15 -1.37
N LEU A 19 10.58 -9.42 -0.46
CA LEU A 19 11.86 -9.83 0.13
C LEU A 19 11.68 -10.79 1.32
N GLU A 20 10.50 -10.79 1.95
CA GLU A 20 10.19 -11.58 3.14
C GLU A 20 9.72 -13.01 2.80
N ILE A 21 10.32 -13.63 1.78
CA ILE A 21 9.97 -14.97 1.24
C ILE A 21 9.99 -16.04 2.34
N THR A 22 10.88 -15.91 3.33
CA THR A 22 11.01 -16.86 4.45
C THR A 22 10.22 -16.44 5.69
N ASN A 23 9.67 -15.22 5.73
CA ASN A 23 8.98 -14.66 6.87
C ASN A 23 7.52 -14.35 6.49
N LEU A 24 6.76 -15.42 6.27
CA LEU A 24 5.37 -15.36 5.81
C LEU A 24 4.49 -14.41 6.66
N PRO A 25 4.54 -14.43 8.00
CA PRO A 25 3.73 -13.51 8.80
C PRO A 25 4.07 -12.03 8.61
N LEU A 26 5.33 -11.71 8.30
CA LEU A 26 5.73 -10.33 8.02
C LEU A 26 5.32 -9.93 6.59
N MET A 27 5.49 -10.82 5.62
CA MET A 27 5.03 -10.63 4.24
C MET A 27 3.53 -10.30 4.22
N GLU A 28 2.69 -11.09 4.89
CA GLU A 28 1.24 -10.88 4.98
C GLU A 28 0.89 -9.52 5.60
N ARG A 29 1.56 -9.13 6.69
CA ARG A 29 1.33 -7.82 7.32
C ARG A 29 1.71 -6.65 6.43
N LEU A 30 2.81 -6.78 5.67
CA LEU A 30 3.23 -5.74 4.73
C LEU A 30 2.24 -5.61 3.57
N ASP A 31 1.70 -6.73 3.08
CA ASP A 31 0.66 -6.77 2.04
C ASP A 31 -0.68 -6.16 2.52
N GLU A 32 -1.13 -6.49 3.73
CA GLU A 32 -2.31 -5.88 4.35
C GLU A 32 -2.15 -4.36 4.54
N LEU A 33 -0.96 -3.92 4.96
CA LEU A 33 -0.67 -2.50 5.12
C LEU A 33 -0.63 -1.79 3.77
N ALA A 34 -0.05 -2.41 2.74
CA ALA A 34 -0.07 -1.87 1.38
C ALA A 34 -1.50 -1.73 0.86
N SER A 35 -2.36 -2.73 1.09
CA SER A 35 -3.78 -2.71 0.74
C SER A 35 -4.55 -1.56 1.41
N SER A 36 -4.19 -1.25 2.66
CA SER A 36 -4.76 -0.10 3.39
C SER A 36 -4.37 1.23 2.72
N TRP A 37 -3.12 1.38 2.29
CA TRP A 37 -2.66 2.56 1.55
C TRP A 37 -3.34 2.73 0.19
N LEU A 38 -3.54 1.64 -0.55
CA LEU A 38 -4.27 1.66 -1.82
C LEU A 38 -5.73 2.08 -1.63
N SER A 39 -6.37 1.62 -0.55
CA SER A 39 -7.75 2.04 -0.21
C SER A 39 -7.83 3.54 0.08
N ILE A 40 -6.85 4.08 0.81
CA ILE A 40 -6.74 5.52 1.06
C ILE A 40 -6.56 6.30 -0.25
N ALA A 41 -5.65 5.84 -1.12
CA ALA A 41 -5.41 6.48 -2.41
C ALA A 41 -6.68 6.51 -3.27
N ALA A 42 -7.43 5.40 -3.32
CA ALA A 42 -8.69 5.31 -4.07
C ALA A 42 -9.73 6.33 -3.56
N ILE A 43 -9.87 6.49 -2.24
CA ILE A 43 -10.77 7.48 -1.64
C ILE A 43 -10.36 8.91 -2.01
N MET A 44 -9.05 9.20 -2.02
CA MET A 44 -8.54 10.53 -2.38
C MET A 44 -8.81 10.87 -3.84
N VAL A 45 -8.53 9.94 -4.75
CA VAL A 45 -8.83 10.09 -6.19
C VAL A 45 -10.31 10.33 -6.41
N GLU A 46 -11.18 9.59 -5.73
CA GLU A 46 -12.64 9.76 -5.88
C GLU A 46 -13.09 11.14 -5.41
N ARG A 47 -12.56 11.63 -4.28
CA ARG A 47 -12.85 12.98 -3.77
C ARG A 47 -12.39 14.10 -4.70
N GLU A 48 -11.28 13.92 -5.41
CA GLU A 48 -10.79 14.91 -6.38
C GLU A 48 -11.64 14.96 -7.67
N ARG A 49 -12.43 13.91 -7.93
CA ARG A 49 -13.31 13.81 -9.10
C ARG A 49 -14.71 14.40 -8.89
N THR A 50 -15.08 14.73 -7.65
CA THR A 50 -16.42 15.24 -7.28
C THR A 50 -16.40 16.74 -7.02
#